data_AF-A0A397UGW9-F1
#
_entry.id   AF-A0A397UGW9-F1
#
_cell.length_a   1.000
_cell.length_b   1.000
_cell.length_c   1.000
_cell.angle_alpha   90.00
_cell.angle_beta   90.00
_cell.angle_gamma   90.00
#
_symmetry.space_group_name_H-M   'P 1'
#
loop_
_entity.id
_entity.type
_entity.pdbx_description
1 polymer ?
#
loop_
_entity_poly.entity_id
_entity_poly.type
_entity_poly.pdbx_seq_one_letter_code
_entity_poly.pdbx_strand_id
1 'polypeptide(L)'
;MAIARLIKEISKAEANDLVHVFVDNSNITIEGKYTIAELENLGSFDCERDSRYFNQLRIDYGRLLTTVQCGHKLGCAPVIVGPRPPPNDSIWRRVQEQGYEATVFDRNPIPHHESNWFWTSGMSSKPKSKTHFYSLDDCYRSFAYGLGPDPTGEMKVLEITDGEIKVGRTKI
;
A
#
# COMPACT_ATOMS: atom_id res chain seq x y z
N MET A 1 -16.23 -4.30 -6.63
CA MET A 1 -16.94 -5.06 -5.58
C MET A 1 -16.16 -5.23 -4.27
N ALA A 2 -14.83 -5.20 -4.28
CA ALA A 2 -14.03 -5.45 -3.07
C ALA A 2 -13.81 -4.26 -2.13
N ILE A 3 -13.68 -3.04 -2.67
CA ILE A 3 -13.68 -1.81 -1.85
C ILE A 3 -14.95 -1.74 -1.02
N ALA A 4 -16.12 -2.06 -1.60
CA ALA A 4 -17.37 -2.13 -0.87
C ALA A 4 -17.37 -3.20 0.24
N ARG A 5 -16.61 -4.29 0.10
CA ARG A 5 -16.44 -5.33 1.12
C ARG A 5 -15.51 -4.85 2.24
N LEU A 6 -14.37 -4.23 1.91
CA LEU A 6 -13.49 -3.60 2.89
C LEU A 6 -14.25 -2.51 3.66
N ILE A 7 -14.98 -1.64 2.94
CA ILE A 7 -15.83 -0.60 3.53
C ILE A 7 -16.90 -1.20 4.43
N LYS A 8 -17.64 -2.21 3.98
CA LYS A 8 -18.70 -2.85 4.77
C LYS A 8 -18.17 -3.48 6.05
N GLU A 9 -16.95 -4.01 6.04
CA GLU A 9 -16.36 -4.68 7.20
C GLU A 9 -15.69 -3.70 8.16
N ILE A 10 -15.04 -2.64 7.64
CA ILE A 10 -14.51 -1.55 8.48
C ILE A 10 -15.65 -0.74 9.11
N SER A 11 -16.72 -0.46 8.36
CA SER A 11 -17.92 0.25 8.85
C SER A 11 -18.78 -0.54 9.84
N LYS A 12 -18.43 -1.80 10.17
CA LYS A 12 -19.02 -2.49 11.35
C LYS A 12 -18.57 -1.86 12.67
N ALA A 13 -17.46 -1.12 12.66
CA ALA A 13 -17.05 -0.23 13.73
C ALA A 13 -17.81 1.10 13.58
N GLU A 14 -18.31 1.68 14.67
CA GLU A 14 -19.10 2.92 14.58
C GLU A 14 -18.24 4.06 14.00
N ALA A 15 -18.85 5.02 13.30
CA ALA A 15 -18.19 6.08 12.52
C ALA A 15 -17.31 7.08 13.33
N ASN A 16 -17.01 6.78 14.60
CA ASN A 16 -16.09 7.51 15.46
C ASN A 16 -14.92 6.65 15.99
N ASP A 17 -14.81 5.39 15.57
CA ASP A 17 -13.73 4.53 16.04
C ASP A 17 -12.39 4.95 15.44
N LEU A 18 -11.39 5.07 16.32
CA LEU A 18 -10.02 5.40 15.95
C LEU A 18 -9.35 4.22 15.26
N VAL A 19 -8.62 4.49 14.19
CA VAL A 19 -7.77 3.50 13.52
C VAL A 19 -6.30 3.80 13.75
N HIS A 20 -5.52 2.75 14.01
CA HIS A 20 -4.07 2.81 14.10
C HIS A 20 -3.47 2.05 12.91
N VAL A 21 -2.63 2.72 12.13
CA VAL A 21 -2.12 2.20 10.85
C VAL A 21 -0.64 1.89 10.96
N PHE A 22 -0.28 0.64 10.68
CA PHE A 22 1.11 0.15 10.61
C PHE A 22 1.34 -0.44 9.21
N VAL A 23 2.35 0.05 8.50
CA VAL A 23 2.65 -0.34 7.12
C VAL A 23 4.03 -0.98 7.04
N ASP A 24 4.09 -2.27 6.67
CA ASP A 24 5.32 -2.86 6.15
C ASP A 24 5.47 -2.46 4.68
N ASN A 25 6.34 -1.48 4.45
CA ASN A 25 6.49 -0.90 3.14
C ASN A 25 7.19 -1.83 2.13
N SER A 26 8.02 -2.75 2.63
CA SER A 26 8.64 -3.73 1.73
C SER A 26 7.57 -4.70 1.22
N ASN A 27 6.72 -5.17 2.13
CA ASN A 27 5.65 -6.11 1.78
C ASN A 27 4.61 -5.47 0.83
N ILE A 28 4.11 -4.26 1.14
CA ILE A 28 3.10 -3.61 0.29
C ILE A 28 3.62 -3.41 -1.14
N THR A 29 4.91 -3.08 -1.29
CA THR A 29 5.53 -2.84 -2.58
C THR A 29 5.76 -4.14 -3.36
N ILE A 30 6.25 -5.20 -2.71
CA ILE A 30 6.51 -6.49 -3.36
C ILE A 30 5.20 -7.11 -3.81
N GLU A 31 4.26 -7.30 -2.88
CA GLU A 31 2.98 -7.96 -3.18
C GLU A 31 2.17 -7.17 -4.21
N GLY A 32 2.16 -5.84 -4.11
CA GLY A 32 1.48 -5.00 -5.09
C GLY A 32 1.95 -5.22 -6.52
N LYS A 33 3.26 -5.42 -6.73
CA LYS A 33 3.81 -5.64 -8.06
C LYS A 33 3.36 -6.95 -8.68
N TYR A 34 3.16 -8.00 -7.90
CA TYR A 34 2.61 -9.27 -8.39
C TYR A 34 1.09 -9.16 -8.56
N THR A 35 0.39 -8.66 -7.53
CA THR A 35 -1.07 -8.54 -7.56
C THR A 35 -1.57 -7.72 -8.75
N ILE A 36 -0.99 -6.54 -8.99
CA ILE A 36 -1.38 -5.72 -10.16
C ILE A 36 -0.96 -6.35 -11.48
N ALA A 37 0.20 -7.01 -11.54
CA ALA A 37 0.65 -7.66 -12.76
C ALA A 37 -0.28 -8.81 -13.18
N GLU A 38 -0.80 -9.58 -12.23
CA GLU A 38 -1.81 -10.62 -12.49
C GLU A 38 -3.18 -10.00 -12.85
N LEU A 39 -3.67 -9.06 -12.03
CA LEU A 39 -4.99 -8.44 -12.23
C LEU A 39 -5.12 -7.72 -13.57
N GLU A 40 -4.03 -7.10 -14.04
CA GLU A 40 -4.01 -6.27 -15.24
C GLU A 40 -3.26 -6.91 -16.41
N ASN A 41 -2.76 -8.15 -16.25
CA ASN A 41 -1.94 -8.85 -17.24
C ASN A 41 -0.74 -8.00 -17.72
N LEU A 42 -0.04 -7.35 -16.78
CA LEU A 42 1.10 -6.45 -17.04
C LEU A 42 2.44 -7.11 -16.72
N GLY A 43 3.52 -6.44 -17.17
CA GLY A 43 4.89 -6.78 -16.78
C GLY A 43 5.43 -8.07 -17.40
N SER A 44 6.42 -8.63 -16.72
CA SER A 44 7.14 -9.84 -17.15
C SER A 44 6.77 -11.02 -16.28
N PHE A 45 6.99 -12.24 -16.77
CA PHE A 45 6.81 -13.44 -15.98
C PHE A 45 8.04 -13.69 -15.09
N ASP A 46 7.81 -13.92 -13.80
CA ASP A 46 8.80 -14.36 -12.82
C ASP A 46 8.66 -15.87 -12.62
N CYS A 47 9.68 -16.62 -13.05
CA CYS A 47 9.69 -18.07 -12.95
C CYS A 47 9.91 -18.59 -11.53
N GLU A 48 10.47 -17.80 -10.60
CA GLU A 48 10.68 -18.25 -9.22
C GLU A 48 9.36 -18.26 -8.44
N ARG A 49 8.49 -17.28 -8.71
CA ARG A 49 7.16 -17.17 -8.10
C ARG A 49 6.04 -17.75 -8.95
N ASP A 50 6.35 -18.24 -10.16
CA ASP A 50 5.37 -18.73 -11.13
C ASP A 50 4.23 -17.72 -11.37
N SER A 51 4.57 -16.44 -11.51
CA SER A 51 3.60 -15.33 -11.56
C SER A 51 4.14 -14.12 -12.34
N ARG A 52 3.24 -13.27 -12.84
CA ARG A 52 3.59 -11.98 -13.46
C ARG A 52 4.05 -10.97 -12.43
N TYR A 53 4.94 -10.08 -12.84
CA TYR A 53 5.54 -9.06 -11.99
C TYR A 53 5.74 -7.73 -12.74
N PHE A 54 5.24 -6.64 -12.16
CA PHE A 54 5.25 -5.31 -12.77
C PHE A 54 6.16 -4.34 -12.03
N ASN A 55 7.42 -4.25 -12.45
CA ASN A 55 8.47 -3.49 -11.76
C ASN A 55 8.24 -1.96 -11.73
N GLN A 56 7.40 -1.47 -12.64
CA GLN A 56 7.06 -0.06 -12.80
C GLN A 56 6.00 0.42 -11.79
N LEU A 57 5.46 -0.47 -10.95
CA LEU A 57 4.47 -0.10 -9.94
C LEU A 57 5.05 0.90 -8.93
N ARG A 58 4.22 1.85 -8.55
CA ARG A 58 4.42 2.82 -7.48
C ARG A 58 3.17 2.85 -6.59
N ILE A 59 3.39 3.17 -5.33
CA ILE A 59 2.34 3.33 -4.32
C ILE A 59 2.17 4.82 -4.05
N ASP A 60 0.94 5.31 -4.09
CA ASP A 60 0.53 6.60 -3.55
C ASP A 60 0.11 6.37 -2.09
N TYR A 61 0.96 6.78 -1.15
CA TYR A 61 0.77 6.41 0.26
C TYR A 61 -0.35 7.22 0.93
N GLY A 62 -0.67 8.42 0.45
CA GLY A 62 -1.83 9.15 0.95
C GLY A 62 -3.15 8.55 0.44
N ARG A 63 -3.18 7.99 -0.78
CA ARG A 63 -4.32 7.16 -1.22
C ARG A 63 -4.39 5.87 -0.42
N LEU A 64 -3.27 5.18 -0.20
CA LEU A 64 -3.22 3.98 0.66
C LEU A 64 -3.81 4.29 2.04
N LEU A 65 -3.33 5.37 2.67
CA LEU A 65 -3.82 5.82 3.98
C LEU A 65 -5.33 6.08 3.93
N THR A 66 -5.81 6.79 2.92
CA THR A 66 -7.26 7.07 2.77
C THR A 66 -8.07 5.79 2.61
N THR A 67 -7.59 4.83 1.81
CA THR A 67 -8.25 3.55 1.58
C THR A 67 -8.34 2.73 2.87
N VAL A 68 -7.25 2.62 3.63
CA VAL A 68 -7.25 1.85 4.89
C VAL A 68 -7.97 2.57 6.03
N GLN A 69 -7.99 3.91 6.01
CA GLN A 69 -8.76 4.70 6.97
C GLN A 69 -10.27 4.51 6.76
N CYS A 70 -10.71 4.42 5.50
CA CYS A 70 -12.11 4.12 5.18
C CYS A 70 -13.11 5.05 5.92
N GLY A 71 -12.77 6.33 6.07
CA GLY A 71 -13.59 7.32 6.78
C GLY A 71 -13.37 7.43 8.29
N HIS A 72 -12.59 6.54 8.90
CA HIS A 72 -12.21 6.62 10.31
C HIS A 72 -11.12 7.67 10.57
N LYS A 73 -11.09 8.21 11.80
CA LYS A 73 -10.02 9.10 12.27
C LYS A 73 -8.81 8.30 12.71
N LEU A 74 -7.61 8.83 12.49
CA LEU A 74 -6.41 8.26 13.08
C LEU A 74 -6.44 8.42 14.61
N GLY A 75 -6.06 7.36 15.32
CA GLY A 75 -5.78 7.44 16.76
C GLY A 75 -4.36 7.92 17.05
N CYS A 76 -3.43 7.72 16.12
CA CYS A 76 -2.05 8.19 16.20
C CYS A 76 -1.46 8.40 14.80
N ALA A 77 -0.26 8.98 14.74
CA ALA A 77 0.50 9.03 13.51
C ALA A 77 0.68 7.62 12.92
N PRO A 78 0.53 7.44 11.59
CA PRO A 78 0.79 6.16 10.97
C PRO A 78 2.27 5.84 11.07
N VAL A 79 2.56 4.55 11.24
CA VAL A 79 3.92 4.02 11.33
C VAL A 79 4.24 3.28 10.05
N ILE A 80 5.31 3.70 9.37
CA ILE A 80 5.80 3.06 8.13
C ILE A 80 7.16 2.45 8.42
N VAL A 81 7.32 1.17 8.10
CA VAL A 81 8.55 0.42 8.32
C VAL A 81 9.10 -0.07 6.99
N GLY A 82 10.39 0.17 6.73
CA GLY A 82 11.06 -0.20 5.49
C GLY A 82 11.52 1.01 4.69
N PRO A 83 11.66 0.90 3.35
CA PRO A 83 12.05 2.03 2.51
C PRO A 83 11.14 3.23 2.73
N ARG A 84 11.69 4.45 2.75
CA ARG A 84 10.92 5.67 2.98
C ARG A 84 10.07 6.03 1.75
N PRO A 85 8.79 6.44 1.91
CA PRO A 85 8.02 7.05 0.83
C PRO A 85 8.74 8.27 0.23
N PRO A 86 8.58 8.57 -1.07
CA PRO A 86 9.19 9.75 -1.68
C PRO A 86 8.83 11.05 -0.93
N PRO A 87 9.73 12.04 -0.84
CA PRO A 87 9.46 13.31 -0.13
C PRO A 87 8.27 14.10 -0.69
N ASN A 88 7.94 13.91 -1.96
CA ASN A 88 6.80 14.54 -2.64
C ASN A 88 5.53 13.68 -2.62
N ASP A 89 5.51 12.56 -1.88
CA ASP A 89 4.33 11.72 -1.77
C ASP A 89 3.20 12.44 -1.03
N SER A 90 1.95 12.10 -1.40
CA SER A 90 0.76 12.72 -0.83
C SER A 90 0.55 12.41 0.65
N ILE A 91 1.17 11.35 1.18
CA ILE A 91 1.07 10.97 2.61
C ILE A 91 1.50 12.07 3.55
N TRP A 92 2.56 12.82 3.25
CA TRP A 92 3.11 13.85 4.14
C TRP A 92 2.10 14.97 4.38
N ARG A 93 1.46 15.44 3.31
CA ARG A 93 0.37 16.41 3.40
C ARG A 93 -0.84 15.80 4.13
N ARG A 94 -1.20 14.55 3.80
CA ARG A 94 -2.37 13.85 4.33
C ARG A 94 -2.35 13.67 5.85
N VAL A 95 -1.19 13.29 6.41
CA VAL A 95 -1.04 13.13 7.86
C VAL A 95 -1.03 14.48 8.57
N GLN A 96 -0.40 15.49 7.96
CA GLN A 96 -0.35 16.85 8.50
C GLN A 96 -1.74 17.49 8.56
N GLU A 97 -2.56 17.33 7.52
CA GLU A 97 -3.97 17.75 7.50
C GLU A 97 -4.80 17.16 8.65
N GLN A 98 -4.37 16.02 9.20
CA GLN A 98 -5.02 15.34 10.31
C GLN A 98 -4.35 15.61 11.67
N GLY A 99 -3.37 16.53 11.72
CA GLY A 99 -2.68 16.92 12.95
C GLY A 99 -1.55 15.98 13.38
N TYR A 100 -1.03 15.16 12.47
CA TYR A 100 0.03 14.19 12.75
C TYR A 100 1.28 14.42 11.90
N GLU A 101 2.42 13.96 12.41
CA GLU A 101 3.65 13.78 11.64
C GLU A 101 3.90 12.28 11.43
N ALA A 102 4.04 11.83 10.17
CA ALA A 102 4.27 10.42 9.87
C ALA A 102 5.59 9.94 10.48
N THR A 103 5.54 8.81 11.19
CA THR A 103 6.74 8.19 11.75
C THR A 103 7.25 7.12 10.77
N VAL A 104 8.46 7.31 10.26
CA VAL A 104 9.11 6.35 9.35
C VAL A 104 10.33 5.75 10.01
N PHE A 105 10.33 4.42 10.12
CA PHE A 105 11.47 3.65 10.55
C PHE A 105 12.14 3.02 9.33
N ASP A 106 13.27 3.60 8.95
CA ASP A 106 14.12 3.02 7.90
C ASP A 106 14.58 1.62 8.34
N ARG A 107 14.65 0.67 7.40
CA ARG A 107 15.15 -0.67 7.70
C ARG A 107 16.61 -0.54 8.16
N ASN A 108 16.86 -0.83 9.42
CA ASN A 108 18.22 -1.04 9.91
C ASN A 108 18.79 -2.29 9.18
N PRO A 109 20.08 -2.34 8.77
CA PRO A 109 20.68 -3.53 8.16
C PRO A 109 20.87 -4.63 9.22
N ILE A 110 19.77 -5.13 9.75
CA ILE A 110 19.74 -6.31 10.60
C ILE A 110 19.55 -7.49 9.65
N PRO A 111 20.37 -8.55 9.74
CA PRO A 111 20.30 -9.68 8.83
C PRO A 111 18.87 -10.23 8.71
N HIS A 112 18.50 -10.63 7.48
CA HIS A 112 17.15 -11.03 7.06
C HIS A 112 16.43 -12.03 7.99
N HIS A 113 17.18 -12.79 8.79
CA HIS A 113 16.65 -13.75 9.76
C HIS A 113 15.92 -13.09 10.95
N GLU A 114 16.35 -11.91 11.40
CA GLU A 114 15.78 -11.25 12.59
C GLU A 114 14.66 -10.25 12.24
N SER A 115 14.65 -9.68 11.03
CA SER A 115 13.55 -8.81 10.58
C SER A 115 12.24 -9.58 10.42
N ASN A 116 12.32 -10.85 10.03
CA ASN A 116 11.18 -11.76 9.95
C ASN A 116 10.66 -12.17 11.35
N TRP A 117 11.56 -12.23 12.34
CA TRP A 117 11.22 -12.51 13.74
C TRP A 117 10.41 -11.36 14.38
N PHE A 118 10.71 -10.11 14.06
CA PHE A 118 9.99 -8.95 14.62
C PHE A 118 8.50 -8.94 14.23
N TRP A 119 8.13 -9.45 13.05
CA TRP A 119 6.73 -9.45 12.59
C TRP A 119 5.99 -10.77 12.80
N THR A 120 6.69 -11.90 12.82
CA THR A 120 6.05 -13.20 13.16
C THR A 120 5.84 -13.37 14.66
N SER A 121 6.73 -12.81 15.48
CA SER A 121 6.75 -12.96 16.95
C SER A 121 6.45 -11.66 17.73
N GLY A 122 6.53 -10.47 17.11
CA GLY A 122 6.33 -9.18 17.78
C GLY A 122 4.88 -8.72 17.92
N MET A 123 3.95 -9.25 17.10
CA MET A 123 2.57 -9.37 17.56
C MET A 123 2.58 -10.48 18.61
N SER A 124 2.64 -10.10 19.89
CA SER A 124 2.35 -10.98 21.02
C SER A 124 1.22 -11.95 20.63
N SER A 125 1.20 -13.17 21.11
CA SER A 125 0.09 -14.10 20.87
C SER A 125 -1.29 -13.58 21.34
N LYS A 126 -1.34 -12.40 22.00
CA LYS A 126 -2.54 -11.78 22.56
C LYS A 126 -3.44 -10.99 21.59
N PRO A 127 -2.97 -10.22 20.57
CA PRO A 127 -3.87 -9.56 19.61
C PRO A 127 -4.37 -10.50 18.52
N LYS A 128 -3.69 -11.63 18.25
CA LYS A 128 -4.06 -12.56 17.16
C LYS A 128 -5.50 -13.10 17.25
N SER A 129 -6.12 -13.10 18.43
CA SER A 129 -7.53 -13.50 18.63
C SER A 129 -8.56 -12.38 18.47
N LYS A 130 -8.11 -11.12 18.32
CA LYS A 130 -8.96 -9.92 18.14
C LYS A 130 -8.61 -9.09 16.91
N THR A 131 -7.54 -9.42 16.19
CA THR A 131 -7.10 -8.72 14.99
C THR A 131 -7.73 -9.37 13.75
N HIS A 132 -8.53 -8.60 13.02
CA HIS A 132 -9.02 -8.99 11.71
C HIS A 132 -7.92 -8.72 10.67
N PHE A 133 -7.60 -9.72 9.86
CA PHE A 133 -6.70 -9.58 8.72
C PHE A 133 -7.53 -9.47 7.44
N TYR A 134 -7.28 -8.43 6.66
CA TYR A 134 -7.90 -8.24 5.35
C TYR A 134 -6.81 -8.18 4.30
N SER A 135 -6.99 -8.95 3.22
CA SER A 135 -6.12 -8.79 2.06
C SER A 135 -6.36 -7.43 1.42
N LEU A 136 -5.28 -6.78 0.99
CA LEU A 136 -5.31 -5.54 0.22
C LEU A 136 -5.34 -5.79 -1.28
N ASP A 137 -5.38 -7.05 -1.74
CA ASP A 137 -5.21 -7.42 -3.14
C ASP A 137 -6.13 -6.63 -4.07
N ASP A 138 -7.42 -6.63 -3.75
CA ASP A 138 -8.40 -5.92 -4.56
C ASP A 138 -8.38 -4.39 -4.38
N CYS A 139 -7.65 -3.89 -3.38
CA CYS A 139 -7.54 -2.48 -3.06
C CYS A 139 -6.33 -1.82 -3.71
N TYR A 140 -5.36 -2.58 -4.23
CA TYR A 140 -4.18 -2.02 -4.90
C TYR A 140 -4.56 -1.06 -6.03
N ARG A 141 -5.68 -1.30 -6.72
CA ARG A 141 -6.23 -0.40 -7.74
C ARG A 141 -6.66 0.98 -7.21
N SER A 142 -6.77 1.18 -5.91
CA SER A 142 -7.15 2.48 -5.34
C SER A 142 -5.95 3.35 -4.99
N PHE A 143 -4.76 2.77 -4.86
CA PHE A 143 -3.59 3.45 -4.33
C PHE A 143 -2.27 3.13 -5.06
N ALA A 144 -2.30 2.31 -6.12
CA ALA A 144 -1.12 1.99 -6.91
C ALA A 144 -1.25 2.48 -8.36
N TYR A 145 -0.12 2.84 -8.95
CA TYR A 145 -0.03 3.33 -10.33
C TYR A 145 1.26 2.85 -10.99
N GLY A 146 1.30 2.78 -12.31
CA GLY A 146 2.49 2.39 -13.08
C GLY A 146 3.21 3.59 -13.68
N LEU A 147 4.55 3.60 -13.64
CA LEU A 147 5.39 4.55 -14.39
C LEU A 147 6.28 3.78 -15.37
N GLY A 148 5.96 3.84 -16.66
CA GLY A 148 6.73 3.14 -17.70
C GLY A 148 7.05 4.04 -18.89
N PRO A 149 8.22 3.83 -19.55
CA PRO A 149 8.46 4.44 -20.84
C PRO A 149 7.48 3.85 -21.85
N ASP A 150 6.89 4.70 -22.68
CA ASP A 150 6.28 4.22 -23.91
C ASP A 150 7.37 3.97 -24.98
N PRO A 151 7.05 3.31 -26.11
CA PRO A 151 8.01 3.11 -27.19
C PRO A 151 8.60 4.40 -27.79
N THR A 152 8.08 5.56 -27.41
CA THR A 152 8.52 6.89 -27.87
C THR A 152 9.42 7.61 -26.85
N GLY A 153 9.66 7.01 -25.67
CA GLY A 153 10.46 7.60 -24.60
C GLY A 153 9.70 8.54 -23.68
N GLU A 154 8.37 8.65 -23.81
CA GLU A 154 7.54 9.46 -22.91
C GLU A 154 7.15 8.68 -21.64
N MET A 155 7.20 9.36 -20.49
CA MET A 155 6.70 8.84 -19.23
C MET A 155 5.18 8.84 -19.23
N LYS A 156 4.55 7.66 -19.28
CA LYS A 156 3.10 7.52 -19.09
C LYS A 156 2.80 7.10 -17.66
N VAL A 157 1.81 7.77 -17.08
CA VAL A 157 1.20 7.36 -15.82
C VAL A 157 0.09 6.39 -16.17
N LEU A 158 0.23 5.14 -15.76
CA LEU A 158 -0.86 4.17 -15.79
C LEU A 158 -1.60 4.31 -14.46
N GLU A 159 -2.67 5.09 -14.47
CA GLU A 159 -3.56 5.16 -13.33
C GLU A 159 -4.57 4.02 -13.45
N ILE A 160 -4.46 3.05 -12.54
CA ILE A 160 -5.41 1.94 -12.47
C ILE A 160 -6.53 2.46 -11.58
N THR A 161 -7.74 2.66 -12.10
CA THR A 161 -8.91 3.08 -11.31
C THR A 161 -10.08 2.19 -11.67
N ASP A 162 -10.73 1.59 -10.68
CA ASP A 162 -11.93 0.75 -10.85
C ASP A 162 -11.81 -0.42 -11.86
N GLY A 163 -10.59 -0.91 -12.09
CA GLY A 163 -10.32 -1.98 -13.05
C GLY A 163 -10.16 -1.50 -14.50
N GLU A 164 -10.11 -0.19 -14.72
CA GLU A 164 -9.74 0.42 -15.99
C GLU A 164 -8.34 1.02 -15.89
N ILE A 165 -7.51 0.74 -16.90
CA ILE A 165 -6.22 1.41 -17.07
C ILE A 165 -6.47 2.73 -17.78
N LYS A 166 -6.28 3.83 -17.06
CA LYS A 166 -6.27 5.17 -17.64
C LYS A 166 -4.84 5.58 -17.92
N VAL A 167 -4.58 5.89 -19.18
CA VAL A 167 -3.28 6.39 -19.61
C VAL A 167 -3.29 7.92 -19.45
N GLY A 168 -2.63 8.40 -18.40
CA GLY A 168 -2.36 9.80 -18.18
C GLY A 168 -1.00 10.21 -18.74
N ARG A 169 -0.88 11.47 -19.17
CA ARG A 169 0.40 12.12 -19.46
C ARG A 169 0.74 13.04 -18.30
N THR A 170 1.96 12.92 -17.76
CA THR A 170 2.51 13.91 -16.84
C THR A 170 3.76 14.48 -17.48
N LYS A 171 3.78 15.80 -17.72
CA LYS A 171 5.05 16.52 -17.92
C LYS A 171 5.67 16.70 -16.54
N ILE A 172 6.91 16.23 -16.38
CA ILE A 172 7.76 16.58 -15.23
C ILE A 172 8.28 18.00 -15.47
#